data_AF-C2KWE9-F1
#
_entry.id   AF-C2KWE9-F1
#
_cell.length_a   1.000
_cell.length_b   1.000
_cell.length_c   1.000
_cell.angle_alpha   90.00
_cell.angle_beta   90.00
_cell.angle_gamma   90.00
#
_symmetry.space_group_name_H-M   'P 1'
#
loop_
_entity.id
_entity.type
_entity.pdbx_description
1 polymer ?
#
loop_
_entity_poly.entity_id
_entity_poly.type
_entity_poly.pdbx_seq_one_letter_code
_entity_poly.pdbx_strand_id
1 'polypeptide(L)' 'MYETLLGLAKEGRLNKKMLDRAVAKGWITKAQEEEILRTAAEEKGAENG' A
#
# COMPACT_ATOMS: atom_id res chain seq x y z
N MET A 1 11.49 -0.22 -1.98
CA MET A 1 10.42 -0.85 -1.18
C MET A 1 9.09 -0.14 -1.38
N TYR A 2 9.07 1.20 -1.25
CA TYR A 2 7.88 2.01 -1.49
C TYR A 2 7.17 1.71 -2.81
N GLU A 3 7.86 1.83 -3.95
CA GLU A 3 7.28 1.61 -5.29
C GLU A 3 6.71 0.20 -5.48
N THR A 4 7.37 -0.82 -4.92
CA THR A 4 6.90 -2.21 -4.95
C THR A 4 5.57 -2.37 -4.21
N LEU A 5 5.46 -1.77 -3.01
CA LEU A 5 4.22 -1.81 -2.23
C LEU A 5 3.11 -0.99 -2.89
N LEU A 6 3.45 0.14 -3.51
CA LEU A 6 2.52 0.95 -4.28
C LEU A 6 1.98 0.20 -5.51
N GLY A 7 2.83 -0.53 -6.24
CA GLY A 7 2.39 -1.39 -7.34
C GLY A 7 1.42 -2.47 -6.88
N LEU A 8 1.71 -3.12 -5.74
CA LEU A 8 0.80 -4.11 -5.16
C LEU A 8 -0.52 -3.49 -4.70
N ALA A 9 -0.53 -2.25 -4.21
CA ALA A 9 -1.76 -1.52 -3.89
C ALA A 9 -2.61 -1.26 -5.13
N LYS A 10 -1.97 -0.83 -6.23
CA LYS A 10 -2.61 -0.62 -7.53
C LYS A 10 -3.21 -1.89 -8.11
N GLU A 11 -2.53 -3.02 -7.94
CA GLU A 11 -3.03 -4.32 -8.39
C GLU A 11 -4.07 -4.95 -7.44
N GLY A 12 -4.43 -4.29 -6.33
CA GLY A 12 -5.32 -4.87 -5.30
C GLY A 12 -4.70 -6.04 -4.51
N ARG A 13 -3.39 -6.25 -4.62
CA ARG A 13 -2.63 -7.38 -4.03
C ARG A 13 -1.84 -7.00 -2.78
N LEU A 14 -2.04 -5.78 -2.26
CA LEU A 14 -1.35 -5.29 -1.07
C LEU A 14 -1.70 -6.11 0.16
N ASN A 15 -0.67 -6.63 0.85
CA ASN A 15 -0.82 -7.31 2.13
C ASN A 15 -0.49 -6.39 3.30
N LYS A 16 -1.48 -6.13 4.17
CA LYS A 16 -1.31 -5.27 5.35
C LYS A 16 -0.15 -5.71 6.25
N LYS A 17 0.05 -7.02 6.47
CA LYS A 17 1.16 -7.51 7.32
C LYS A 17 2.54 -7.20 6.74
N MET A 18 2.66 -7.17 5.41
CA MET A 18 3.89 -6.80 4.75
C MET A 18 4.14 -5.29 4.83
N LEU A 19 3.07 -4.50 4.67
CA LEU A 19 3.13 -3.04 4.83
C LEU A 19 3.55 -2.65 6.26
N ASP A 20 2.90 -3.21 7.28
CA ASP A 20 3.22 -2.95 8.69
C ASP A 20 4.70 -3.28 9.00
N ARG A 21 5.24 -4.37 8.42
CA ARG A 21 6.66 -4.75 8.56
C ARG A 21 7.60 -3.79 7.84
N ALA A 22 7.23 -3.30 6.67
CA ALA A 22 8.04 -2.34 5.93
C ALA A 22 8.21 -1.03 6.72
N VAL A 23 7.16 -0.60 7.42
CA VAL A 23 7.21 0.55 8.33
C VAL A 23 8.06 0.25 9.56
N ALA A 24 7.82 -0.88 10.23
CA ALA A 24 8.57 -1.26 11.43
C ALA A 24 10.09 -1.42 11.17
N LYS A 25 10.47 -1.80 9.95
CA LYS A 25 11.87 -1.90 9.53
C LYS A 25 12.45 -0.59 8.98
N GLY A 26 11.66 0.48 8.90
CA GLY A 26 12.08 1.76 8.32
C GLY A 26 12.33 1.70 6.82
N TRP A 27 11.82 0.68 6.12
CA TRP A 27 11.92 0.58 4.65
C TRP A 27 11.02 1.57 3.93
N ILE A 28 9.98 2.05 4.61
CA ILE A 28 9.12 3.15 4.19
C ILE A 28 8.79 4.02 5.41
N THR A 29 8.40 5.27 5.14
CA THR A 29 7.91 6.20 6.16
C THR A 29 6.42 6.01 6.43
N LYS A 30 5.93 6.62 7.52
CA LYS A 30 4.48 6.68 7.81
C LYS A 30 3.68 7.42 6.73
N ALA A 31 4.25 8.48 6.16
CA ALA A 31 3.61 9.19 5.05
C ALA A 31 3.46 8.30 3.80
N GLN A 32 4.49 7.50 3.51
CA GLN A 32 4.45 6.52 2.41
C GLN A 32 3.44 5.39 2.67
N GLU A 33 3.33 4.91 3.91
CA GLU A 33 2.30 3.94 4.31
C GLU A 33 0.89 4.50 4.05
N GLU A 34 0.61 5.74 4.44
CA GLU A 34 -0.68 6.38 4.22
C GLU A 34 -1.02 6.57 2.74
N GLU A 35 -0.03 6.89 1.89
CA GLU A 35 -0.24 7.02 0.44
C GLU A 35 -0.60 5.66 -0.18
N ILE A 36 0.13 4.60 0.18
CA ILE A 36 -0.15 3.23 -0.27
C ILE A 36 -1.56 2.78 0.16
N LEU A 37 -1.97 3.08 1.39
CA LEU A 37 -3.30 2.74 1.90
C LEU A 37 -4.41 3.50 1.19
N ARG A 38 -4.19 4.78 0.85
CA ARG A 38 -5.14 5.58 0.05
C ARG A 38 -5.33 4.97 -1.33
N THR A 39 -4.25 4.69 -2.05
CA THR A 39 -4.33 4.05 -3.37
C THR A 39 -5.02 2.68 -3.30
N ALA A 40 -4.71 1.85 -2.31
CA ALA A 40 -5.39 0.56 -2.14
C ALA A 40 -6.89 0.68 -1.86
N ALA A 41 -7.34 1.75 -1.21
CA ALA A 41 -8.75 2.03 -0.96
C ALA A 41 -9.46 2.56 -2.22
N GLU A 42 -8.78 3.42 -3.00
CA GLU A 42 -9.29 3.96 -4.26
C GLU A 42 -9.51 2.85 -5.31
N GLU A 43 -8.55 1.94 -5.48
CA GLU A 43 -8.65 0.84 -6.45
C GLU A 43 -9.73 -0.18 -6.08
N LYS A 44 -9.93 -0.45 -4.79
CA LYS A 44 -11.06 -1.27 -4.33
C LYS A 44 -12.43 -0.63 -4.60
N GLY A 45 -12.48 0.70 -4.70
CA GLY A 45 -13.68 1.43 -5.12
C GLY A 45 -13.92 1.38 -6.63
N ALA A 46 -12.85 1.32 -7.43
CA ALA A 46 -12.93 1.32 -8.90
C ALA A 46 -13.43 -0.02 -9.49
N GLU A 47 -13.30 -1.14 -8.78
CA GLU A 47 -13.78 -2.46 -9.24
C GLU A 47 -15.30 -2.68 -9.03
N ASN A 48 -16.02 -1.74 -8.43
CA ASN A 48 -17.48 -1.82 -8.22
C ASN A 48 -18.30 -0.78 -9.02
N GLY A 49 -17.72 -0.20 -10.09
CA GLY A 49 -18.37 0.79 -10.97
C GLY A 49 -18.66 0.24 -12.37
#